data_AF-A0A966GVJ5-F1
#
_entry.id   AF-A0A966GVJ5-F1
#
_cell.length_a   1.000
_cell.length_b   1.000
_cell.length_c   1.000
_cell.angle_alpha   90.00
_cell.angle_beta   90.00
_cell.angle_gamma   90.00
#
_symmetry.space_group_name_H-M   'P 1'
#
loop_
_entity.id
_entity.type
_entity.pdbx_description
1 polymer ?
#
loop_
_entity_poly.entity_id
_entity_poly.type
_entity_poly.pdbx_seq_one_letter_code
_entity_poly.pdbx_strand_id
1 'polypeptide(L)'
;MEDTVLGFEDWRDFFSKTLVDSGAFVFFNSQVRGDQDIEIYKSITGDLHTTIEVSYFSSMTLLYVYILHPDTPGNNQRQRAEYLYKYEFHPEKDYGGPGLDFESINVSGIDNLLKQGLHGTEKTFYNKGKLIHSELITSYYPDSPRFTRKYIFDKRSFWLRLISFITGSKNKYDEVKVVNLRDVFKGVSQQI
;
A
#
# COMPACT_ATOMS: atom_id res chain seq x y z
N MET A 1 6.62 -6.11 35.09
CA MET A 1 6.98 -7.04 34.01
C MET A 1 6.26 -6.53 32.80
N GLU A 2 6.97 -5.83 31.93
CA GLU A 2 6.43 -5.37 30.65
C GLU A 2 6.17 -6.60 29.79
N ASP A 3 4.91 -6.80 29.43
CA ASP A 3 4.51 -7.80 28.46
C ASP A 3 5.16 -7.42 27.13
N THR A 4 6.32 -8.03 26.81
CA THR A 4 6.88 -7.99 25.46
C THR A 4 5.82 -8.53 24.52
N VAL A 5 5.24 -7.63 23.72
CA VAL A 5 4.25 -7.97 22.71
C VAL A 5 4.92 -8.89 21.70
N LEU A 6 4.62 -10.19 21.78
CA LEU A 6 5.07 -11.21 20.81
C LEU A 6 6.60 -11.31 20.61
N GLY A 7 7.42 -10.85 21.57
CA GLY A 7 8.88 -10.87 21.46
C GLY A 7 9.49 -9.69 20.69
N PHE A 8 8.71 -8.62 20.49
CA PHE A 8 9.15 -7.37 19.88
C PHE A 8 9.16 -6.23 20.91
N GLU A 9 10.11 -5.31 20.77
CA GLU A 9 10.25 -4.16 21.67
C GLU A 9 9.39 -2.95 21.25
N ASP A 10 9.37 -2.65 19.95
CA ASP A 10 8.63 -1.55 19.36
C ASP A 10 8.30 -1.82 17.87
N TRP A 11 7.68 -0.86 17.18
CA TRP A 11 7.35 -1.04 15.77
C TRP A 11 8.59 -1.21 14.88
N ARG A 12 9.70 -0.53 15.17
CA ARG A 12 10.92 -0.62 14.35
C ARG A 12 11.54 -2.00 14.47
N ASP A 13 11.63 -2.55 15.70
CA ASP A 13 12.06 -3.91 15.95
C ASP A 13 11.17 -4.93 15.22
N PHE A 14 9.85 -4.72 15.27
CA PHE A 14 8.88 -5.55 14.52
C PHE A 14 9.16 -5.57 13.01
N PHE A 15 9.32 -4.40 12.36
CA PHE A 15 9.56 -4.35 10.91
C PHE A 15 10.95 -4.85 10.55
N SER A 16 11.98 -4.56 11.34
CA SER A 16 13.33 -5.08 11.12
C SER A 16 13.34 -6.61 11.12
N LYS A 17 12.80 -7.24 12.17
CA LYS A 17 12.74 -8.71 12.25
C LYS A 17 11.83 -9.32 11.19
N THR A 18 10.67 -8.73 10.94
CA THR A 18 9.69 -9.29 10.00
C THR A 18 10.15 -9.17 8.55
N LEU A 19 10.77 -8.05 8.16
CA LEU A 19 11.13 -7.77 6.77
C LEU A 19 12.60 -8.09 6.44
N VAL A 20 13.53 -7.76 7.34
CA VAL A 20 14.98 -7.88 7.11
C VAL A 20 15.48 -9.24 7.57
N ASP A 21 15.20 -9.65 8.80
CA ASP A 21 15.72 -10.92 9.33
C ASP A 21 15.08 -12.13 8.65
N SER A 22 13.87 -11.97 8.09
CA SER A 22 13.26 -13.00 7.22
C SER A 22 13.97 -13.15 5.88
N GLY A 23 14.80 -12.17 5.47
CA GLY A 23 15.49 -12.15 4.18
C GLY A 23 14.60 -11.77 2.99
N ALA A 24 13.37 -11.34 3.22
CA ALA A 24 12.46 -10.94 2.13
C ALA A 24 12.80 -9.54 1.59
N PHE A 25 13.21 -8.63 2.47
CA PHE A 25 13.53 -7.24 2.18
C PHE A 25 14.87 -6.82 2.77
N VAL A 26 15.39 -5.70 2.30
CA VAL A 26 16.50 -4.98 2.95
C VAL A 26 16.06 -3.59 3.33
N PHE A 27 16.57 -3.10 4.47
CA PHE A 27 16.48 -1.69 4.80
C PHE A 27 17.22 -0.88 3.74
N PHE A 28 16.55 0.11 3.14
CA PHE A 28 17.12 0.95 2.08
C PHE A 28 17.51 2.33 2.58
N ASN A 29 16.60 3.02 3.27
CA ASN A 29 16.87 4.35 3.81
C ASN A 29 15.82 4.72 4.89
N SER A 30 16.14 5.74 5.68
CA SER A 30 15.20 6.46 6.53
C SER A 30 15.18 7.95 6.22
N GLN A 31 14.04 8.60 6.40
CA GLN A 31 13.88 10.04 6.23
C GLN A 31 12.97 10.61 7.32
N VAL A 32 13.18 11.86 7.68
CA VAL A 32 12.30 12.61 8.59
C VAL A 32 11.48 13.60 7.77
N ARG A 33 10.16 13.65 7.99
CA ARG A 33 9.25 14.59 7.33
C ARG A 33 8.32 15.23 8.34
N GLY A 34 8.64 16.47 8.75
CA GLY A 34 7.97 17.09 9.88
C GLY A 34 8.29 16.30 11.15
N ASP A 35 7.26 15.89 11.88
CA ASP A 35 7.38 15.08 13.10
C ASP A 35 7.26 13.57 12.83
N GLN A 36 7.47 13.14 11.58
CA GLN A 36 7.34 11.74 11.18
C GLN A 36 8.70 11.18 10.80
N ASP A 37 9.03 10.04 11.38
CA ASP A 37 10.10 9.19 10.89
C ASP A 37 9.53 8.23 9.86
N ILE A 38 10.26 7.99 8.78
CA ILE A 38 9.86 7.10 7.70
C ILE A 38 11.01 6.17 7.39
N GLU A 39 10.75 4.87 7.36
CA GLU A 39 11.68 3.84 6.91
C GLU A 39 11.20 3.25 5.59
N ILE A 40 12.15 2.98 4.69
CA ILE A 40 11.90 2.41 3.37
C ILE A 40 12.66 1.09 3.27
N TYR A 41 11.92 0.04 2.93
CA TYR A 41 12.42 -1.31 2.71
C TYR A 41 12.24 -1.69 1.25
N LYS A 42 13.21 -2.38 0.66
CA LYS A 42 13.17 -2.86 -0.73
C LYS A 42 13.15 -4.37 -0.79
N SER A 43 12.29 -4.93 -1.64
CA SER A 43 12.23 -6.37 -1.84
C SER A 43 13.54 -6.87 -2.42
N ILE A 44 14.05 -7.98 -1.88
CA ILE A 44 15.19 -8.73 -2.46
C ILE A 44 14.78 -10.12 -2.93
N THR A 45 13.53 -10.51 -2.64
CA THR A 45 12.87 -11.71 -3.14
C THR A 45 11.53 -11.33 -3.78
N GLY A 46 10.91 -12.22 -4.55
CA GLY A 46 9.66 -11.89 -5.26
C GLY A 46 9.83 -10.78 -6.31
N ASP A 47 8.93 -9.78 -6.32
CA ASP A 47 9.04 -8.62 -7.20
C ASP A 47 10.00 -7.57 -6.64
N LEU A 48 11.12 -7.35 -7.34
CA LEU A 48 12.22 -6.47 -6.91
C LEU A 48 11.90 -4.97 -6.98
N HIS A 49 10.78 -4.58 -7.60
CA HIS A 49 10.33 -3.18 -7.64
C HIS A 49 9.36 -2.86 -6.50
N THR A 50 8.96 -3.85 -5.71
CA THR A 50 8.12 -3.65 -4.53
C THR A 50 8.93 -3.03 -3.40
N THR A 51 8.35 -2.00 -2.78
CA THR A 51 8.92 -1.33 -1.61
C THR A 51 7.89 -1.21 -0.50
N ILE A 52 8.32 -1.32 0.75
CA ILE A 52 7.48 -1.05 1.92
C ILE A 52 7.96 0.26 2.55
N GLU A 53 7.07 1.25 2.63
CA GLU A 53 7.30 2.52 3.32
C GLU A 53 6.50 2.51 4.63
N VAL A 54 7.20 2.66 5.74
CA VAL A 54 6.62 2.62 7.09
C VAL A 54 6.86 3.96 7.76
N SER A 55 5.85 4.53 8.39
CA SER A 55 6.00 5.80 9.10
C SER A 55 5.55 5.75 10.54
N TYR A 56 6.30 6.45 11.37
CA TYR A 56 6.18 6.49 12.82
C TYR A 56 6.02 7.94 13.27
N PHE A 57 5.13 8.17 14.23
CA PHE A 57 5.14 9.39 15.03
C PHE A 57 6.11 9.25 16.22
N SER A 58 6.22 8.03 16.75
CA SER A 58 7.23 7.61 17.72
C SER A 58 7.50 6.12 17.52
N SER A 59 8.53 5.55 18.15
CA SER A 59 8.78 4.10 18.06
C SER A 59 7.56 3.24 18.46
N MET A 60 6.70 3.77 19.33
CA MET A 60 5.50 3.08 19.84
C MET A 60 4.22 3.42 19.06
N THR A 61 4.28 4.33 18.07
CA THR A 61 3.09 4.81 17.34
C THR A 61 3.32 4.80 15.83
N LEU A 62 2.64 3.88 15.15
CA LEU A 62 2.72 3.65 13.71
C LEU A 62 1.64 4.43 12.97
N LEU A 63 2.01 5.27 12.00
CA LEU A 63 1.08 6.10 11.23
C LEU A 63 0.56 5.40 9.97
N TYR A 64 1.43 4.71 9.26
CA TYR A 64 1.04 3.95 8.07
C TYR A 64 2.07 2.88 7.69
N VAL A 65 1.59 1.92 6.90
CA VAL A 65 2.40 0.92 6.19
C VAL A 65 1.93 0.91 4.75
N TYR A 66 2.79 1.32 3.82
CA TYR A 66 2.48 1.36 2.40
C TYR A 66 3.31 0.34 1.64
N ILE A 67 2.63 -0.54 0.90
CA ILE A 67 3.25 -1.50 -0.02
C ILE A 67 3.13 -0.93 -1.43
N LEU A 68 4.23 -0.40 -1.95
CA LEU A 68 4.26 0.41 -3.17
C LEU A 68 4.96 -0.32 -4.31
N HIS A 69 4.43 -0.14 -5.52
CA HIS A 69 5.02 -0.67 -6.75
C HIS A 69 4.77 0.26 -7.94
N PRO A 70 5.75 0.51 -8.83
CA PRO A 70 5.62 1.47 -9.92
C PRO A 70 4.46 1.17 -10.89
N ASP A 71 4.16 -0.09 -11.15
CA ASP A 71 3.07 -0.49 -12.07
C ASP A 71 1.67 -0.47 -11.43
N THR A 72 1.53 -0.10 -10.15
CA THR A 72 0.23 0.01 -9.45
C THR A 72 -0.06 1.43 -8.93
N PRO A 73 -0.05 2.45 -9.81
CA PRO A 73 -0.14 3.85 -9.41
C PRO A 73 -1.44 4.21 -8.67
N GLY A 74 -2.56 3.58 -9.02
CA GLY A 74 -3.86 3.73 -8.36
C GLY A 74 -3.88 3.11 -6.97
N ASN A 75 -3.32 1.91 -6.79
CA ASN A 75 -3.17 1.32 -5.47
C ASN A 75 -2.21 2.15 -4.59
N ASN A 76 -1.12 2.66 -5.15
CA ASN A 76 -0.21 3.57 -4.45
C ASN A 76 -0.93 4.85 -3.99
N GLN A 77 -1.76 5.44 -4.88
CA GLN A 77 -2.54 6.63 -4.53
C GLN A 77 -3.61 6.35 -3.48
N ARG A 78 -4.25 5.17 -3.51
CA ARG A 78 -5.21 4.73 -2.48
C ARG A 78 -4.55 4.70 -1.11
N GLN A 79 -3.44 3.98 -0.98
CA GLN A 79 -2.73 3.81 0.29
C GLN A 79 -2.30 5.14 0.87
N ARG A 80 -1.73 6.04 0.03
CA ARG A 80 -1.31 7.38 0.46
C ARG A 80 -2.44 8.31 0.89
N ALA A 81 -3.70 7.96 0.65
CA ALA A 81 -4.85 8.71 1.12
C ALA A 81 -5.31 8.30 2.52
N GLU A 82 -4.78 7.20 3.06
CA GLU A 82 -5.22 6.57 4.30
C GLU A 82 -4.06 6.50 5.31
N TYR A 83 -4.39 6.72 6.58
CA TYR A 83 -3.52 6.50 7.74
C TYR A 83 -4.17 5.45 8.63
N LEU A 84 -3.38 4.81 9.48
CA LEU A 84 -3.89 3.89 10.49
C LEU A 84 -4.55 4.67 11.63
N TYR A 85 -5.66 4.15 12.15
CA TYR A 85 -6.33 4.69 13.32
C TYR A 85 -6.08 3.83 14.55
N LYS A 86 -6.14 4.43 15.74
CA LYS A 86 -5.84 3.77 17.02
C LYS A 86 -6.59 2.45 17.24
N TYR A 87 -7.80 2.33 16.72
CA TYR A 87 -8.66 1.16 16.90
C TYR A 87 -8.90 0.38 15.61
N GLU A 88 -8.03 0.52 14.61
CA GLU A 88 -8.14 -0.16 13.30
C GLU A 88 -8.42 -1.66 13.42
N PHE A 89 -7.83 -2.32 14.43
CA PHE A 89 -7.95 -3.76 14.65
C PHE A 89 -8.78 -4.14 15.88
N HIS A 90 -9.43 -3.18 16.54
CA HIS A 90 -10.24 -3.44 17.74
C HIS A 90 -11.71 -3.66 17.33
N PRO A 91 -12.27 -4.87 17.50
CA PRO A 91 -13.62 -5.17 17.04
C PRO A 91 -14.74 -4.44 17.80
N GLU A 92 -14.44 -3.97 19.02
CA GLU A 92 -15.43 -3.34 19.91
C GLU A 92 -15.29 -1.80 19.97
N LYS A 93 -14.36 -1.20 19.22
CA LYS A 93 -14.08 0.24 19.29
C LYS A 93 -14.10 0.85 17.89
N ASP A 94 -15.00 1.80 17.68
CA ASP A 94 -15.24 2.34 16.34
C ASP A 94 -14.47 3.64 16.02
N TYR A 95 -13.88 4.31 17.02
CA TYR A 95 -13.28 5.64 16.81
C TYR A 95 -12.06 5.94 17.66
N GLY A 96 -10.96 6.35 17.01
CA GLY A 96 -9.73 6.73 17.67
C GLY A 96 -8.93 7.74 16.86
N GLY A 97 -7.94 8.38 17.50
CA GLY A 97 -7.02 9.29 16.83
C GLY A 97 -6.15 8.58 15.78
N PRO A 98 -5.41 9.35 14.96
CA PRO A 98 -4.45 8.78 14.03
C PRO A 98 -3.29 8.10 14.78
N GLY A 99 -2.77 7.04 14.20
CA GLY A 99 -1.66 6.28 14.76
C GLY A 99 -2.12 5.03 15.50
N LEU A 100 -1.39 3.95 15.26
CA LEU A 100 -1.60 2.63 15.83
C LEU A 100 -0.58 2.41 16.96
N ASP A 101 -1.07 2.23 18.18
CA ASP A 101 -0.22 1.98 19.34
C ASP A 101 0.42 0.58 19.24
N PHE A 102 1.63 0.45 19.77
CA PHE A 102 2.34 -0.82 19.82
C PHE A 102 1.76 -1.76 20.89
N GLU A 103 0.78 -2.56 20.49
CA GLU A 103 0.11 -3.56 21.33
C GLU A 103 -0.23 -4.82 20.54
N SER A 104 -0.46 -5.94 21.23
CA SER A 104 -0.55 -7.28 20.61
C SER A 104 -1.57 -7.40 19.48
N ILE A 105 -2.75 -6.82 19.63
CA ILE A 105 -3.79 -6.84 18.61
C ILE A 105 -3.37 -6.08 17.34
N ASN A 106 -2.68 -4.96 17.52
CA ASN A 106 -2.22 -4.11 16.44
C ASN A 106 -1.03 -4.75 15.70
N VAL A 107 -0.07 -5.29 16.45
CA VAL A 107 1.07 -6.03 15.88
C VAL A 107 0.57 -7.23 15.08
N SER A 108 -0.40 -7.98 15.62
CA SER A 108 -1.02 -9.11 14.91
C SER A 108 -1.78 -8.67 13.66
N GLY A 109 -2.46 -7.53 13.69
CA GLY A 109 -3.16 -6.95 12.55
C GLY A 109 -2.21 -6.60 11.40
N ILE A 110 -1.11 -5.92 11.72
CA ILE A 110 -0.06 -5.57 10.74
C ILE A 110 0.67 -6.81 10.22
N ASP A 111 1.02 -7.76 11.09
CA ASP A 111 1.64 -9.02 10.69
C ASP A 111 0.75 -9.81 9.72
N ASN A 112 -0.56 -9.88 9.98
CA ASN A 112 -1.51 -10.50 9.07
C ASN A 112 -1.56 -9.80 7.71
N LEU A 113 -1.57 -8.46 7.68
CA LEU A 113 -1.50 -7.67 6.44
C LEU A 113 -0.23 -8.00 5.65
N LEU A 114 0.92 -8.08 6.32
CA LEU A 114 2.20 -8.42 5.71
C LEU A 114 2.28 -9.88 5.25
N LYS A 115 1.58 -10.81 5.90
CA LYS A 115 1.55 -12.24 5.52
C LYS A 115 0.58 -12.56 4.38
N GLN A 116 -0.55 -11.88 4.32
CA GLN A 116 -1.59 -12.12 3.32
C GLN A 116 -1.23 -11.53 1.95
N GLY A 117 -0.57 -10.38 1.95
CA GLY A 117 -0.19 -9.68 0.73
C GLY A 117 -1.29 -8.76 0.19
N LEU A 118 -1.12 -8.33 -1.06
CA LEU A 118 -2.12 -7.49 -1.74
C LEU A 118 -3.11 -8.35 -2.52
N HIS A 119 -4.38 -7.90 -2.53
CA HIS A 119 -5.47 -8.56 -3.24
C HIS A 119 -6.16 -7.61 -4.20
N GLY A 120 -6.41 -8.09 -5.42
CA GLY A 120 -7.14 -7.36 -6.44
C GLY A 120 -6.38 -7.25 -7.75
N THR A 121 -6.85 -6.35 -8.60
CA THR A 121 -6.27 -6.10 -9.91
C THR A 121 -6.29 -4.62 -10.20
N GLU A 122 -5.22 -4.09 -10.77
CA GLU A 122 -5.20 -2.73 -11.29
C GLU A 122 -5.07 -2.76 -12.80
N LYS A 123 -5.95 -2.02 -13.48
CA LYS A 123 -5.89 -1.77 -14.91
C LYS A 123 -5.48 -0.32 -15.15
N THR A 124 -4.36 -0.12 -15.83
CA THR A 124 -3.82 1.22 -16.14
C THR A 124 -3.98 1.52 -17.63
N PHE A 125 -4.29 2.77 -17.95
CA PHE A 125 -4.58 3.21 -19.31
C PHE A 125 -3.66 4.36 -19.70
N TYR A 126 -2.93 4.17 -20.80
CA TYR A 126 -1.95 5.11 -21.30
C TYR A 126 -2.40 5.72 -22.64
N ASN A 127 -1.90 6.92 -22.91
CA ASN A 127 -2.00 7.57 -24.21
C ASN A 127 -0.70 8.31 -24.50
N LYS A 128 0.02 7.94 -25.56
CA LYS A 128 1.33 8.49 -25.94
C LYS A 128 2.34 8.38 -24.79
N GLY A 129 2.39 7.21 -24.14
CA GLY A 129 3.26 6.92 -23.00
C GLY A 129 2.88 7.62 -21.69
N LYS A 130 1.81 8.42 -21.66
CA LYS A 130 1.35 9.10 -20.45
C LYS A 130 0.22 8.33 -19.78
N LEU A 131 0.35 8.06 -18.48
CA LEU A 131 -0.72 7.48 -17.67
C LEU A 131 -1.90 8.46 -17.59
N ILE A 132 -3.07 8.04 -18.08
CA ILE A 132 -4.28 8.86 -18.09
C ILE A 132 -5.11 8.60 -16.83
N HIS A 133 -5.39 7.33 -16.57
CA HIS A 133 -6.14 6.89 -15.40
C HIS A 133 -5.85 5.43 -15.08
N SER A 134 -6.25 4.98 -13.90
CA SER A 134 -6.33 3.57 -13.56
C SER A 134 -7.68 3.19 -12.97
N GLU A 135 -8.01 1.91 -13.08
CA GLU A 135 -9.17 1.26 -12.48
C GLU A 135 -8.65 0.18 -11.53
N LEU A 136 -8.81 0.43 -10.24
CA LEU A 136 -8.40 -0.44 -9.17
C LEU A 136 -9.60 -1.26 -8.72
N ILE A 137 -9.50 -2.58 -8.82
CA ILE A 137 -10.51 -3.53 -8.36
C ILE A 137 -9.94 -4.25 -7.15
N THR A 138 -10.48 -3.96 -5.97
CA THR A 138 -10.06 -4.56 -4.70
C THR A 138 -11.26 -5.12 -3.95
N SER A 139 -11.03 -6.09 -3.08
CA SER A 139 -12.03 -6.56 -2.12
C SER A 139 -11.43 -6.43 -0.72
N TYR A 140 -12.27 -6.10 0.27
CA TYR A 140 -11.80 -5.93 1.65
C TYR A 140 -11.41 -7.29 2.26
N TYR A 141 -12.16 -8.33 1.90
CA TYR A 141 -11.90 -9.75 2.16
C TYR A 141 -11.97 -10.56 0.85
N PRO A 142 -11.35 -11.75 0.77
CA PRO A 142 -11.42 -12.61 -0.43
C PRO A 142 -12.84 -12.86 -0.95
N ASP A 143 -13.80 -13.02 -0.03
CA ASP A 143 -15.21 -13.32 -0.34
C ASP A 143 -16.13 -12.08 -0.32
N SER A 144 -15.58 -10.89 -0.10
CA SER A 144 -16.37 -9.65 -0.08
C SER A 144 -16.63 -9.08 -1.49
N PRO A 145 -17.66 -8.25 -1.68
CA PRO A 145 -17.90 -7.56 -2.94
C PRO A 145 -16.66 -6.81 -3.41
N ARG A 146 -16.36 -6.93 -4.70
CA ARG A 146 -15.26 -6.19 -5.33
C ARG A 146 -15.69 -4.74 -5.54
N PHE A 147 -14.88 -3.82 -5.05
CA PHE A 147 -15.04 -2.39 -5.28
C PHE A 147 -14.12 -1.96 -6.41
N THR A 148 -14.67 -1.24 -7.38
CA THR A 148 -13.89 -0.63 -8.46
C THR A 148 -13.77 0.86 -8.17
N ARG A 149 -12.54 1.37 -8.06
CA ARG A 149 -12.27 2.80 -7.94
C ARG A 149 -11.42 3.28 -9.12
N LYS A 150 -11.81 4.43 -9.67
CA LYS A 150 -11.11 5.06 -10.80
C LYS A 150 -10.23 6.21 -10.30
N TYR A 151 -8.94 6.18 -10.63
CA TYR A 151 -7.98 7.23 -10.30
C TYR A 151 -7.57 7.96 -11.57
N ILE A 152 -7.73 9.29 -11.62
CA ILE A 152 -7.39 10.11 -12.80
C ILE A 152 -6.09 10.85 -12.53
N PHE A 153 -5.07 10.60 -13.36
CA PHE A 153 -3.74 11.20 -13.23
C PHE A 153 -3.55 12.40 -14.15
N ASP A 154 -4.24 12.42 -15.30
CA ASP A 154 -4.19 13.56 -16.21
C ASP A 154 -5.35 14.56 -15.97
N LYS A 155 -5.05 15.67 -15.27
CA LYS A 155 -6.02 16.76 -15.06
C LYS A 155 -6.44 17.46 -16.37
N ARG A 156 -5.64 17.37 -17.45
CA ARG A 156 -5.99 17.98 -18.75
C ARG A 156 -7.11 17.22 -19.50
N SER A 157 -7.48 16.03 -19.02
CA SER A 157 -8.37 15.12 -19.72
C SER A 157 -9.82 15.61 -19.82
N PHE A 158 -10.28 16.56 -18.97
CA PHE A 158 -11.67 17.06 -19.05
C PHE A 158 -11.95 17.84 -20.35
N TRP A 159 -11.10 18.79 -20.72
CA TRP A 159 -11.24 19.60 -21.94
C TRP A 159 -11.01 18.78 -23.21
N LEU A 160 -10.03 17.87 -23.19
CA LEU A 160 -9.79 16.96 -24.31
C LEU A 160 -10.92 15.94 -24.49
N ARG A 161 -11.62 15.53 -23.43
CA ARG A 161 -12.82 14.67 -23.52
C ARG A 161 -13.96 15.37 -24.27
N LEU A 162 -14.19 16.64 -23.94
CA LEU A 162 -15.16 17.50 -24.63
C LEU A 162 -14.82 17.63 -26.12
N ILE A 163 -13.56 17.89 -26.45
CA ILE A 163 -13.10 18.01 -27.85
C ILE A 163 -13.20 16.66 -28.59
N SER A 164 -12.90 15.54 -27.93
CA SER A 164 -13.00 14.19 -28.52
C SER A 164 -14.45 13.76 -28.83
N PHE A 165 -15.41 14.21 -28.03
CA PHE A 165 -16.84 13.99 -28.27
C PHE A 165 -17.31 14.75 -29.53
N ILE A 166 -16.74 15.93 -29.78
CA ILE A 166 -17.00 16.74 -30.98
C ILE A 166 -16.30 16.18 -32.22
N THR A 167 -15.12 15.56 -32.07
CA THR A 167 -14.23 15.18 -33.19
C THR A 167 -14.26 13.69 -33.56
N GLY A 168 -14.99 12.84 -32.84
CA GLY A 168 -15.24 11.45 -33.23
C GLY A 168 -14.04 10.50 -33.21
N SER A 169 -12.97 10.82 -32.47
CA SER A 169 -11.74 10.00 -32.42
C SER A 169 -11.99 8.63 -31.76
N LYS A 170 -11.73 7.53 -32.50
CA LYS A 170 -12.12 6.16 -32.13
C LYS A 170 -11.16 5.39 -31.20
N ASN A 171 -9.93 5.83 -30.95
CA ASN A 171 -9.04 5.17 -30.00
C ASN A 171 -8.53 6.16 -28.95
N LYS A 172 -9.03 6.01 -27.72
CA LYS A 172 -8.73 6.91 -26.59
C LYS A 172 -7.40 6.58 -25.90
N TYR A 173 -6.94 5.34 -26.02
CA TYR A 173 -5.75 4.79 -25.37
C TYR A 173 -4.97 3.94 -26.36
N ASP A 174 -3.64 4.03 -26.34
CA ASP A 174 -2.74 3.23 -27.16
C ASP A 174 -2.20 2.01 -26.40
N GLU A 175 -2.17 2.07 -25.07
CA GLU A 175 -1.71 0.98 -24.20
C GLU A 175 -2.61 0.81 -22.97
N VAL A 176 -2.83 -0.45 -22.62
CA VAL A 176 -3.58 -0.86 -21.43
C VAL A 176 -2.80 -1.98 -20.75
N LYS A 177 -2.39 -1.76 -19.50
CA LYS A 177 -1.72 -2.79 -18.69
C LYS A 177 -2.66 -3.29 -17.60
N VAL A 178 -2.55 -4.57 -17.28
CA VAL A 178 -3.30 -5.22 -16.20
C VAL A 178 -2.29 -5.86 -15.26
N VAL A 179 -2.38 -5.53 -13.98
CA VAL A 179 -1.49 -6.05 -12.93
C VAL A 179 -2.35 -6.72 -11.87
N ASN A 180 -2.06 -7.98 -11.56
CA ASN A 180 -2.59 -8.65 -10.38
C ASN A 180 -1.78 -8.19 -9.17
N LEU A 181 -2.44 -7.65 -8.15
CA LEU A 181 -1.74 -7.09 -7.00
C LEU A 181 -1.00 -8.17 -6.18
N ARG A 182 -1.44 -9.41 -6.26
CA ARG A 182 -0.76 -10.52 -5.58
C ARG A 182 0.58 -10.87 -6.22
N ASP A 183 0.74 -10.61 -7.52
CA ASP A 183 2.01 -10.81 -8.21
C ASP A 183 3.02 -9.74 -7.78
N VAL A 184 2.54 -8.53 -7.47
CA VAL A 184 3.34 -7.44 -6.89
C VAL A 184 3.75 -7.74 -5.44
N PHE A 185 2.81 -8.23 -4.62
CA PHE A 185 3.10 -8.57 -3.23
C PHE A 185 2.31 -9.77 -2.72
N LYS A 186 2.99 -10.91 -2.78
CA LYS A 186 2.86 -12.16 -2.01
C LYS A 186 2.16 -12.20 -0.65
N GLY A 187 2.60 -11.25 0.16
CA GLY A 187 2.90 -11.47 1.56
C GLY A 187 4.31 -12.02 1.81
N VAL A 188 4.95 -11.60 2.92
CA VAL A 188 6.36 -11.84 3.28
C VAL A 188 6.71 -13.33 3.34
N SER A 189 5.89 -14.13 4.02
CA SER A 189 6.13 -15.57 4.19
C SER A 189 6.04 -16.38 2.90
N GLN A 190 5.44 -15.82 1.85
CA GLN A 190 5.29 -16.44 0.54
C GLN A 190 6.37 -15.96 -0.44
N GLN A 191 7.23 -15.00 -0.09
CA GLN A 191 8.27 -14.50 -1.00
C GLN A 191 9.55 -15.34 -1.03
N ILE A 192 9.85 -16.01 0.08
CA ILE A 192 11.00 -16.89 0.29
C ILE A 192 10.76 -18.26 -0.34
#